data_AF-A0A3D0XJE1-F1
#
_entry.id   AF-A0A3D0XJE1-F1
#
_cell.length_a   1.000
_cell.length_b   1.000
_cell.length_c   1.000
_cell.angle_alpha   90.00
_cell.angle_beta   90.00
_cell.angle_gamma   90.00
#
_symmetry.space_group_name_H-M   'P 1'
#
loop_
_entity.id
_entity.type
_entity.pdbx_description
1 polymer ?
#
loop_
_entity_poly.entity_id
_entity_poly.type
_entity_poly.pdbx_seq_one_letter_code
_entity_poly.pdbx_strand_id
1 'polypeptide(L)'
;GVLSNLDSYVNAASTMLVHDFYRPWIRPQAEDAQCLRVGRCLVPVLLMAGVAVSYPVKQGFGSVFEAFQTFLSFIQGPLLALLLFGMLSRRANSTGALMGMVAGVLVAVLLTFSESLFGVKGGISFLWVAWWSFVASLLGVLVGSFLAPPPHPGDLTGLMMGRPNEEPRKPSKEAAG
;
A
#
# COMPACT_ATOMS: atom_id res chain seq x y z
N GLY A 1 8.72 18.53 -15.36
CA GLY A 1 9.52 17.89 -14.32
C GLY A 1 8.68 17.72 -13.07
N VAL A 2 8.68 18.69 -12.16
CA VAL A 2 7.92 18.60 -10.90
C VAL A 2 6.41 18.64 -11.14
N LEU A 3 5.93 19.59 -11.95
CA LEU A 3 4.49 19.74 -12.25
C LEU A 3 3.89 18.47 -12.88
N SER A 4 4.58 17.89 -13.87
CA SER A 4 4.14 16.66 -14.54
C SER A 4 4.08 15.44 -13.62
N ASN A 5 4.99 15.32 -12.65
CA ASN A 5 4.95 14.26 -11.65
C ASN A 5 3.76 14.45 -10.71
N LEU A 6 3.50 15.69 -10.28
CA LEU A 6 2.35 16.03 -9.44
C LEU A 6 1.02 15.73 -10.17
N ASP A 7 0.91 16.10 -11.45
CA ASP A 7 -0.28 15.80 -12.25
C ASP A 7 -0.55 14.29 -12.33
N SER A 8 0.51 13.49 -12.53
CA SER A 8 0.41 12.04 -12.55
C SER A 8 -0.03 11.48 -11.19
N TYR A 9 0.57 11.94 -10.09
CA TYR A 9 0.21 11.48 -8.75
C TYR A 9 -1.21 11.84 -8.35
N VAL A 10 -1.66 13.06 -8.63
CA VAL A 10 -3.02 13.51 -8.29
C VAL A 10 -4.06 12.76 -9.12
N ASN A 11 -3.78 12.52 -10.41
CA ASN A 11 -4.68 11.74 -11.26
C ASN A 11 -4.74 10.26 -10.84
N ALA A 12 -3.60 9.67 -10.48
CA ALA A 12 -3.55 8.30 -9.94
C ALA A 12 -4.31 8.20 -8.61
N ALA A 13 -4.08 9.13 -7.68
CA ALA A 13 -4.77 9.18 -6.39
C ALA A 13 -6.29 9.37 -6.57
N SER A 14 -6.71 10.24 -7.48
CA SER A 14 -8.13 10.41 -7.82
C SER A 14 -8.75 9.11 -8.33
N THR A 15 -8.04 8.39 -9.22
CA THR A 15 -8.50 7.10 -9.74
C THR A 15 -8.60 6.06 -8.63
N MET A 16 -7.60 5.95 -7.76
CA MET A 16 -7.63 5.06 -6.58
C MET A 16 -8.80 5.40 -5.66
N LEU A 17 -9.03 6.69 -5.36
CA LEU A 17 -10.16 7.10 -4.53
C LEU A 17 -11.51 6.74 -5.17
N VAL A 18 -11.63 6.84 -6.48
CA VAL A 18 -12.86 6.44 -7.19
C VAL A 18 -13.06 4.92 -7.14
N HIS A 19 -12.03 4.14 -7.45
CA HIS A 19 -12.15 2.69 -7.59
C HIS A 19 -12.09 1.92 -6.28
N ASP A 20 -11.33 2.41 -5.30
CA ASP A 20 -11.11 1.73 -4.02
C ASP A 20 -12.12 2.18 -2.96
N PHE A 21 -12.58 3.44 -3.02
CA PHE A 21 -13.53 4.00 -2.03
C PHE A 21 -14.90 4.32 -2.63
N TYR A 22 -14.98 5.18 -3.65
CA TYR A 22 -16.28 5.64 -4.15
C TYR A 22 -17.14 4.51 -4.70
N ARG A 23 -16.58 3.67 -5.58
CA ARG A 23 -17.33 2.57 -6.20
C ARG A 23 -17.71 1.52 -5.15
N PRO A 24 -16.81 0.95 -4.34
CA PRO A 24 -17.19 -0.18 -3.49
C PRO A 24 -18.02 0.24 -2.26
N TRP A 25 -17.81 1.43 -1.72
CA TRP A 25 -18.44 1.86 -0.46
C TRP A 25 -19.61 2.84 -0.63
N ILE A 26 -19.54 3.75 -1.62
CA ILE A 26 -20.55 4.80 -1.78
C ILE A 26 -21.58 4.40 -2.83
N ARG A 27 -21.12 3.93 -4.00
CA ARG A 27 -22.02 3.61 -5.11
C ARG A 27 -21.52 2.42 -5.96
N PRO A 28 -21.83 1.17 -5.54
CA PRO A 28 -21.37 -0.06 -6.21
C PRO A 28 -21.75 -0.17 -7.69
N GLN A 29 -22.89 0.40 -8.06
CA GLN A 29 -23.42 0.39 -9.43
C GLN A 29 -23.14 1.70 -10.18
N ALA A 30 -22.11 2.47 -9.78
CA ALA A 30 -21.73 3.67 -10.51
C ALA A 30 -21.30 3.34 -11.95
N GLU A 31 -21.87 4.09 -12.89
CA GLU A 31 -21.50 4.04 -14.31
C GLU A 31 -20.13 4.69 -14.52
N ASP A 32 -19.37 4.25 -15.51
CA ASP A 32 -18.01 4.75 -15.77
C ASP A 32 -17.98 6.28 -15.99
N ALA A 33 -19.01 6.83 -16.64
CA ALA A 33 -19.17 8.28 -16.81
C ALA A 33 -19.39 9.05 -15.50
N GLN A 34 -19.94 8.42 -14.46
CA GLN A 34 -20.06 9.00 -13.12
C GLN A 34 -18.72 8.92 -12.39
N CYS A 35 -18.04 7.78 -12.47
CA CYS A 35 -16.70 7.59 -11.92
C CYS A 35 -15.71 8.63 -12.46
N LEU A 36 -15.72 8.89 -13.77
CA LEU A 36 -14.86 9.91 -14.40
C LEU A 36 -15.19 11.34 -13.91
N ARG A 37 -16.47 11.66 -13.72
CA ARG A 37 -16.88 12.97 -13.19
C ARG A 37 -16.43 13.17 -11.75
N VAL A 38 -16.59 12.16 -10.91
CA VAL A 38 -16.14 12.19 -9.52
C VAL A 38 -14.62 12.32 -9.48
N GLY A 39 -13.90 11.54 -10.30
CA GLY A 39 -12.44 11.62 -10.39
C GLY A 39 -11.96 13.03 -10.78
N ARG A 40 -12.59 13.67 -11.77
CA ARG A 40 -12.27 15.05 -12.15
C ARG A 40 -12.56 16.07 -11.04
N CYS A 41 -13.60 15.85 -10.24
CA CYS A 41 -13.93 16.70 -9.10
C CYS A 41 -12.95 16.51 -7.93
N LEU A 42 -12.43 15.30 -7.74
CA LEU A 42 -11.44 15.00 -6.70
C LEU A 42 -10.10 15.69 -6.94
N VAL A 43 -9.68 15.91 -8.19
CA VAL A 43 -8.41 16.57 -8.52
C VAL A 43 -8.26 17.95 -7.82
N PRO A 44 -9.16 18.94 -8.03
CA PRO A 44 -9.04 20.22 -7.35
C PRO A 44 -9.21 20.12 -5.83
N VAL A 45 -10.04 19.19 -5.34
CA VAL A 45 -10.21 18.96 -3.90
C VAL A 45 -8.91 18.49 -3.25
N LEU A 46 -8.22 17.52 -3.86
CA LEU A 46 -6.94 17.01 -3.39
C LEU A 46 -5.86 18.09 -3.41
N LEU A 47 -5.81 18.91 -4.46
CA LEU A 47 -4.87 20.02 -4.56
C LEU A 47 -5.11 21.07 -3.46
N MET A 48 -6.38 21.48 -3.27
CA MET A 48 -6.74 22.44 -2.23
C MET A 48 -6.44 21.92 -0.82
N ALA A 49 -6.74 20.65 -0.56
CA ALA A 49 -6.41 20.00 0.71
C ALA A 49 -4.88 19.94 0.93
N GLY A 50 -4.11 19.59 -0.11
CA GLY A 50 -2.65 19.57 -0.06
C GLY A 50 -2.06 20.94 0.26
N VAL A 51 -2.58 22.01 -0.36
CA VAL A 51 -2.17 23.39 -0.06
C VAL A 51 -2.51 23.76 1.39
N ALA A 52 -3.71 23.44 1.87
CA ALA A 52 -4.13 23.73 3.24
C ALA A 52 -3.24 23.04 4.29
N VAL A 53 -2.82 21.79 4.04
CA VAL A 53 -1.99 20.99 4.95
C VAL A 53 -0.49 21.29 4.78
N SER A 54 -0.07 21.96 3.69
CA SER A 54 1.34 22.23 3.41
C SER A 54 2.04 23.06 4.50
N TYR A 55 1.35 24.08 5.04
CA TYR A 55 1.90 24.99 6.04
C TYR A 55 2.21 24.29 7.38
N PRO A 56 1.28 23.56 8.03
CA PRO A 56 1.59 22.86 9.27
C PRO A 56 2.65 21.76 9.09
N VAL A 57 2.65 21.05 7.96
CA VAL A 57 3.65 20.02 7.68
C VAL A 57 5.06 20.61 7.61
N LYS A 58 5.20 21.78 6.98
CA LYS A 58 6.48 22.49 6.89
C LYS A 58 7.04 22.84 8.28
N GLN A 59 6.19 23.16 9.24
CA GLN A 59 6.63 23.47 10.61
C GLN A 59 7.21 22.25 11.34
N GLY A 60 6.73 21.04 11.04
CA GLY A 60 7.18 19.80 11.67
C GLY A 60 8.39 19.13 11.00
N PHE A 61 8.48 19.18 9.67
CA PHE A 61 9.45 18.41 8.88
C PHE A 61 10.45 19.27 8.10
N GLY A 62 10.46 20.60 8.30
CA GLY A 62 11.33 21.54 7.58
C GLY A 62 10.85 21.84 6.15
N SER A 63 10.53 20.80 5.37
CA SER A 63 9.93 20.92 4.05
C SER A 63 8.85 19.86 3.80
N VAL A 64 7.91 20.17 2.91
CA VAL A 64 6.87 19.21 2.48
C VAL A 64 7.50 18.00 1.77
N PHE A 65 8.62 18.22 1.09
CA PHE A 65 9.35 17.16 0.40
C PHE A 65 10.02 16.18 1.36
N GLU A 66 10.64 16.69 2.44
CA GLU A 66 11.21 15.84 3.50
C GLU A 66 10.14 15.03 4.22
N ALA A 67 8.98 15.64 4.51
CA ALA A 67 7.83 14.92 5.05
C ALA A 67 7.40 13.79 4.11
N PHE A 68 7.21 14.09 2.82
CA PHE A 68 6.81 13.11 1.81
C PHE A 68 7.79 11.95 1.70
N GLN A 69 9.11 12.21 1.66
CA GLN A 69 10.13 11.16 1.64
C GLN A 69 10.12 10.31 2.91
N THR A 70 9.91 10.93 4.07
CA THR A 70 9.81 10.22 5.35
C THR A 70 8.63 9.26 5.35
N PHE A 71 7.46 9.70 4.90
CA PHE A 71 6.28 8.84 4.78
C PHE A 71 6.48 7.70 3.76
N LEU A 72 7.06 7.99 2.59
CA LEU A 72 7.36 6.96 1.60
C LEU A 72 8.30 5.88 2.15
N SER A 73 9.29 6.29 2.93
CA SER A 73 10.26 5.38 3.53
C SER A 73 9.62 4.35 4.47
N PHE A 74 8.55 4.73 5.18
CA PHE A 74 7.81 3.82 6.05
C PHE A 74 7.01 2.76 5.28
N ILE A 75 6.58 3.06 4.05
CA ILE A 75 5.73 2.17 3.25
C ILE A 75 6.60 1.29 2.32
N GLN A 76 7.69 1.83 1.78
CA GLN A 76 8.51 1.16 0.78
C GLN A 76 9.13 -0.16 1.29
N GLY A 77 9.59 -0.19 2.54
CA GLY A 77 10.16 -1.40 3.16
C GLY A 77 9.15 -2.54 3.30
N PRO A 78 8.02 -2.34 4.00
CA PRO A 78 6.96 -3.32 4.12
C PRO A 78 6.36 -3.75 2.77
N LEU A 79 6.17 -2.81 1.84
CA LEU A 79 5.66 -3.12 0.51
C LEU A 79 6.62 -4.03 -0.27
N LEU A 80 7.92 -3.77 -0.22
CA LEU A 80 8.94 -4.62 -0.83
C LEU A 80 8.93 -6.03 -0.21
N ALA A 81 8.87 -6.14 1.12
CA ALA A 81 8.79 -7.43 1.80
C ALA A 81 7.55 -8.23 1.38
N LEU A 82 6.40 -7.55 1.28
CA LEU A 82 5.14 -8.16 0.86
C LEU A 82 5.21 -8.65 -0.59
N LEU A 83 5.72 -7.83 -1.52
CA LEU A 83 5.86 -8.19 -2.93
C LEU A 83 6.82 -9.37 -3.11
N LEU A 84 8.00 -9.32 -2.46
CA LEU A 84 8.96 -10.42 -2.52
C LEU A 84 8.38 -11.72 -1.95
N PHE A 85 7.66 -11.65 -0.83
CA PHE A 85 7.01 -12.82 -0.26
C PHE A 85 5.90 -13.36 -1.18
N GLY A 86 5.07 -12.48 -1.75
CA GLY A 86 4.03 -12.86 -2.71
C GLY A 86 4.59 -13.57 -3.95
N MET A 87 5.72 -13.09 -4.45
CA MET A 87 6.38 -13.70 -5.61
C MET A 87 7.03 -15.06 -5.30
N LEU A 88 7.66 -15.21 -4.13
CA LEU A 88 8.44 -16.40 -3.77
C LEU A 88 7.64 -17.47 -3.01
N SER A 89 6.54 -17.12 -2.34
CA SER A 89 5.80 -18.02 -1.46
C SER A 89 4.50 -18.54 -2.08
N ARG A 90 4.34 -19.87 -2.09
CA ARG A 90 3.06 -20.56 -2.40
C ARG A 90 1.96 -20.32 -1.38
N ARG A 91 2.27 -19.67 -0.26
CA ARG A 91 1.38 -19.53 0.90
C ARG A 91 1.07 -18.07 1.24
N ALA A 92 1.25 -17.16 0.27
CA ALA A 92 0.87 -15.76 0.43
C ALA A 92 -0.63 -15.65 0.73
N ASN A 93 -0.97 -15.20 1.94
CA ASN A 93 -2.34 -14.98 2.37
C ASN A 93 -2.53 -13.55 2.86
N SER A 94 -3.78 -13.06 2.78
CA SER A 94 -4.15 -11.70 3.17
C SER A 94 -3.86 -11.42 4.65
N THR A 95 -4.04 -12.42 5.53
CA THR A 95 -3.74 -12.29 6.95
C THR A 95 -2.24 -12.14 7.23
N GLY A 96 -1.38 -12.94 6.59
CA GLY A 96 0.07 -12.81 6.70
C GLY A 96 0.54 -11.47 6.14
N ALA A 97 0.01 -11.07 4.98
CA ALA A 97 0.30 -9.76 4.41
C ALA A 97 0.00 -8.61 5.38
N LEU A 98 -1.17 -8.63 6.01
CA LEU A 98 -1.58 -7.61 6.98
C LEU A 98 -0.69 -7.65 8.24
N MET A 99 -0.44 -8.83 8.81
CA MET A 99 0.39 -8.98 10.00
C MET A 99 1.83 -8.50 9.76
N GLY A 100 2.41 -8.83 8.60
CA GLY A 100 3.72 -8.35 8.20
C GLY A 100 3.76 -6.84 7.99
N MET A 101 2.77 -6.28 7.30
CA MET A 101 2.68 -4.84 7.10
C MET A 101 2.58 -4.08 8.42
N VAL A 102 1.71 -4.53 9.34
CA VAL A 102 1.54 -3.92 10.67
C VAL A 102 2.83 -4.05 11.49
N ALA A 103 3.44 -5.23 11.53
CA ALA A 103 4.69 -5.46 12.27
C ALA A 103 5.84 -4.59 11.74
N GLY A 104 6.03 -4.52 10.42
CA GLY A 104 7.07 -3.72 9.78
C GLY A 104 6.89 -2.23 10.03
N VAL A 105 5.66 -1.71 9.90
CA VAL A 105 5.35 -0.29 10.17
C VAL A 105 5.55 0.04 11.64
N LEU A 106 5.09 -0.81 12.57
CA LEU A 106 5.28 -0.58 14.00
C LEU A 106 6.77 -0.50 14.36
N VAL A 107 7.59 -1.43 13.86
CA VAL A 107 9.04 -1.42 14.11
C VAL A 107 9.70 -0.19 13.46
N ALA A 108 9.30 0.21 12.25
CA ALA A 108 9.81 1.42 11.61
C ALA A 108 9.51 2.67 12.48
N VAL A 109 8.27 2.82 12.94
CA VAL A 109 7.86 3.95 13.80
C VAL A 109 8.63 3.93 15.13
N LEU A 110 8.72 2.78 15.81
CA LEU A 110 9.43 2.68 17.09
C LEU A 110 10.92 3.05 16.97
N LEU A 111 11.58 2.63 15.88
CA LEU A 111 12.99 2.93 15.67
C LEU A 111 13.21 4.37 15.22
N THR A 112 12.36 4.91 14.34
CA THR A 112 12.44 6.31 13.91
C THR A 112 12.20 7.29 15.05
N PHE A 113 11.25 7.00 15.94
CA PHE A 113 10.95 7.85 17.10
C PHE A 113 11.64 7.38 18.38
N SER A 114 12.67 6.54 18.27
CA SER A 114 13.36 5.94 19.42
C SER A 114 13.98 6.96 20.38
N GLU A 115 14.48 8.09 19.86
CA GLU A 115 15.00 9.17 20.72
C GLU A 115 13.88 9.79 21.57
N SER A 116 12.71 10.01 20.97
CA SER A 116 11.56 10.64 21.62
C SER A 116 10.83 9.70 22.58
N LEU A 117 10.78 8.40 22.25
CA LEU A 117 10.07 7.38 23.01
C LEU A 117 10.92 6.73 24.10
N PHE A 118 12.21 6.51 23.85
CA PHE A 118 13.10 5.73 24.72
C PHE A 118 14.33 6.52 25.19
N GLY A 119 14.50 7.78 24.79
CA GLY A 119 15.60 8.64 25.24
C GLY A 119 16.99 8.18 24.77
N VAL A 120 17.05 7.26 23.80
CA VAL A 120 18.31 6.73 23.24
C VAL A 120 18.94 7.83 22.40
N LYS A 121 19.95 8.50 22.94
CA LYS A 121 20.68 9.55 22.23
C LYS A 121 21.63 8.93 21.21
N GLY A 122 21.52 9.34 19.96
CA GLY A 122 22.45 8.97 18.89
C GLY A 122 21.82 8.49 17.59
N GLY A 123 20.51 8.69 17.40
CA GLY A 123 19.77 8.48 16.16
C GLY A 123 20.09 7.18 15.41
N ILE A 124 19.20 6.18 15.48
CA ILE A 124 19.39 4.94 14.71
C ILE A 124 19.45 5.30 13.22
N SER A 125 20.54 4.92 12.55
CA SER A 125 20.72 5.25 11.14
C SER A 125 19.55 4.71 10.32
N PHE A 126 19.09 5.49 9.35
CA PHE A 126 17.97 5.13 8.48
C PHE A 126 18.08 3.72 7.88
N LEU A 127 19.29 3.29 7.51
CA LEU A 127 19.53 1.95 6.97
C LEU A 127 19.21 0.83 7.98
N TRP A 128 19.50 1.04 9.25
CA TRP A 128 19.17 0.10 10.32
C TRP A 128 17.66 0.06 10.58
N VAL A 129 16.98 1.21 10.52
CA VAL A 129 15.51 1.27 10.60
C VAL A 129 14.88 0.48 9.44
N ALA A 130 15.36 0.69 8.22
CA ALA A 130 14.89 -0.01 7.03
C ALA A 130 15.14 -1.52 7.14
N TRP A 131 16.32 -1.93 7.60
CA TRP A 131 16.66 -3.34 7.76
C TRP A 131 15.78 -4.05 8.79
N TRP A 132 15.64 -3.48 9.99
CA TRP A 132 14.83 -4.10 11.04
C TRP A 132 13.34 -4.09 10.74
N SER A 133 12.81 -3.05 10.10
CA SER A 133 11.41 -3.04 9.65
C SER A 133 11.14 -4.06 8.55
N PHE A 134 12.09 -4.27 7.64
CA PHE A 134 12.02 -5.33 6.64
C PHE A 134 12.00 -6.73 7.28
N VAL A 135 12.92 -7.00 8.22
CA VAL A 135 12.98 -8.28 8.94
C VAL A 135 11.70 -8.52 9.74
N ALA A 136 11.20 -7.51 10.46
CA ALA A 136 9.95 -7.59 11.21
C ALA A 136 8.74 -7.84 10.30
N SER A 137 8.70 -7.19 9.14
CA SER A 137 7.67 -7.44 8.13
C SER A 137 7.74 -8.88 7.64
N LEU A 138 8.92 -9.37 7.25
CA LEU A 138 9.09 -10.75 6.77
C LEU A 138 8.68 -11.79 7.82
N LEU A 139 9.06 -11.57 9.09
CA LEU A 139 8.63 -12.43 10.20
C LEU A 139 7.13 -12.36 10.41
N GLY A 140 6.52 -11.17 10.40
CA GLY A 140 5.07 -11.02 10.53
C GLY A 140 4.30 -11.68 9.39
N VAL A 141 4.82 -11.58 8.16
CA VAL A 141 4.26 -12.30 7.00
C VAL A 141 4.38 -13.81 7.20
N LEU A 142 5.55 -14.32 7.58
CA LEU A 142 5.76 -15.74 7.81
C LEU A 142 4.82 -16.26 8.91
N VAL A 143 4.85 -15.63 10.09
CA VAL A 143 4.02 -15.99 11.24
C VAL A 143 2.54 -15.96 10.86
N GLY A 144 2.05 -14.86 10.29
CA GLY A 144 0.65 -14.77 9.87
C GLY A 144 0.28 -15.77 8.76
N SER A 145 1.22 -16.08 7.85
CA SER A 145 1.01 -17.11 6.83
C SER A 145 1.03 -18.55 7.36
N PHE A 146 1.65 -18.80 8.52
CA PHE A 146 1.59 -20.10 9.20
C PHE A 146 0.39 -20.24 10.15
N LEU A 147 -0.08 -19.14 10.76
CA LEU A 147 -1.27 -19.16 11.62
C LEU A 147 -2.59 -19.17 10.85
N ALA A 148 -2.64 -18.53 9.68
CA ALA A 148 -3.87 -18.46 8.90
C ALA A 148 -4.05 -19.69 7.98
N PRO A 149 -5.31 -20.07 7.67
CA PRO A 149 -5.61 -21.19 6.79
C PRO A 149 -4.98 -21.01 5.40
N PRO A 150 -4.68 -22.12 4.69
CA PRO A 150 -4.04 -22.07 3.39
C PRO A 150 -4.85 -21.22 2.39
N PRO A 151 -4.20 -20.33 1.63
CA PRO A 151 -4.87 -19.41 0.70
C PRO A 151 -5.67 -20.17 -0.36
N HIS A 152 -6.81 -19.61 -0.76
CA HIS A 152 -7.67 -20.21 -1.78
C HIS A 152 -6.93 -20.26 -3.13
N PRO A 153 -7.10 -21.31 -3.96
CA PRO A 153 -6.33 -21.49 -5.20
C PRO A 153 -6.39 -20.33 -6.19
N GLY A 154 -7.41 -19.46 -6.10
CA GLY A 154 -7.60 -18.28 -6.96
C GLY A 154 -6.81 -17.02 -6.54
N ASP A 155 -6.37 -16.91 -5.28
CA ASP A 155 -5.69 -15.69 -4.78
C ASP A 155 -4.21 -15.61 -5.23
N LEU A 156 -3.64 -16.73 -5.66
CA LEU A 156 -2.23 -16.86 -6.06
C LEU A 156 -2.04 -16.83 -7.59
N THR A 157 -3.14 -16.82 -8.35
CA THR A 157 -3.13 -16.87 -9.82
C THR A 157 -2.64 -15.52 -10.36
N GLY A 158 -1.47 -15.54 -11.03
CA GLY A 158 -0.84 -14.33 -11.59
C GLY A 158 0.15 -13.60 -10.67
N LEU A 159 0.16 -13.90 -9.36
CA LEU A 159 1.11 -13.32 -8.38
C LEU A 159 2.33 -14.21 -8.11
N MET A 160 2.19 -15.54 -8.25
CA MET A 160 3.26 -16.49 -7.96
C MET A 160 4.03 -16.90 -9.22
N MET A 161 5.37 -16.85 -9.16
CA MET A 161 6.23 -17.31 -10.26
C MET A 161 6.04 -18.82 -10.49
N GLY A 162 5.42 -19.19 -11.63
CA GLY A 162 5.26 -20.59 -12.06
C GLY A 162 3.84 -21.14 -12.12
N ARG A 163 2.78 -20.34 -11.94
CA ARG A 163 1.41 -20.74 -12.35
C ARG A 163 0.98 -19.94 -13.59
N PRO A 164 0.60 -20.61 -14.71
CA PRO A 164 -0.03 -19.93 -15.84
C PRO A 164 -1.30 -19.20 -15.39
N ASN A 165 -1.57 -18.07 -16.03
CA ASN A 165 -2.77 -17.28 -15.78
C ASN A 165 -3.99 -18.09 -16.27
N GLU A 166 -4.64 -18.84 -15.39
CA GLU A 166 -5.88 -19.54 -15.73
C GLU A 166 -7.00 -18.50 -15.74
N GLU A 167 -7.38 -18.03 -16.94
CA GLU A 167 -8.59 -17.23 -17.12
C GLU A 167 -9.80 -18.00 -16.54
N PRO A 168 -10.68 -17.35 -15.75
CA PRO A 168 -11.88 -18.01 -15.27
C PRO A 168 -12.69 -18.51 -16.46
N ARG A 169 -12.76 -19.84 -16.61
CA ARG A 169 -13.45 -20.53 -17.70
C ARG A 169 -14.91 -20.07 -17.72
N LYS A 170 -15.28 -19.30 -18.74
CA LYS A 170 -16.67 -18.89 -18.98
C LYS A 170 -17.56 -20.14 -18.98
N PRO A 171 -18.73 -20.13 -18.32
CA PRO A 171 -19.64 -21.27 -18.37
C PRO A 171 -20.04 -21.50 -19.83
N SER A 172 -19.70 -22.67 -20.36
CA SER A 172 -20.08 -23.08 -21.71
C SER A 172 -21.61 -23.16 -21.80
N LYS A 173 -22.20 -22.39 -22.70
CA LYS A 173 -23.64 -22.44 -23.01
C LYS A 173 -23.98 -23.62 -23.94
N GLU A 174 -23.42 -24.80 -23.69
CA GLU A 174 -23.68 -26.03 -24.44
C GLU A 174 -24.02 -27.18 -23.48
N ALA A 175 -25.19 -27.10 -22.85
CA ALA A 175 -25.85 -28.25 -22.23
C ALA A 175 -27.36 -28.00 -22.02
N ALA A 176 -27.99 -27.27 -22.95
CA ALA A 176 -29.44 -27.17 -23.04
C ALA A 176 -29.82 -27.43 -24.50
N GLY A 177 -29.60 -28.67 -24.92
CA GLY A 177 -30.25 -29.28 -26.08
C GLY A 177 -31.34 -30.21 -25.57
#